data_AF-A0A8C5DH47-F1
#
_entry.id   AF-A0A8C5DH47-F1
#
_cell.length_a   1.000
_cell.length_b   1.000
_cell.length_c   1.000
_cell.angle_alpha   90.00
_cell.angle_beta   90.00
_cell.angle_gamma   90.00
#
_symmetry.space_group_name_H-M   'P 1'
#
loop_
_entity.id
_entity.type
_entity.pdbx_description
1 polymer ?
#
loop_
_entity_poly.entity_id
_entity_poly.type
_entity_poly.pdbx_seq_one_letter_code
_entity_poly.pdbx_strand_id
1 'polypeptide(L)'
;PQARQTIVIVINAYISRSCISRMGRLGVELGKSVVFQEADAETRVDVRESVRGQDIFIIQTIPRDVNTAIMELLVMAYALKTSCAKNIIGVIPYFPYSKQCKMRKRGSIVCKLLASMLAKAGLTHIITMDLHQKEIQGFFNFPVDNLRASPFLLQYIQEEIPDYRNAIIVAKSPSAAKRAQSYAERLRLGLAVIHGEANHSESDMADGRQSPPLSRTTPGHTGLELPLMMAKEKPPITVVGDVGGRIAIIIDDIIDDVEDFVAAAEILKERGAYKIYIMATHGLLSAEAPRLIEESQIDEVVVTNTVPHEVQKLQCPKIKTVDVSMILAEAIRRIHNGESMAYLFRNITVDD
;
A
#
# COMPACT_ATOMS: atom_id res chain seq x y z
N PRO A 1 -17.89 -35.29 -10.65
CA PRO A 1 -17.55 -33.88 -10.33
C PRO A 1 -16.58 -33.31 -11.37
N GLN A 2 -17.06 -32.50 -12.32
CA GLN A 2 -16.17 -31.76 -13.22
C GLN A 2 -15.22 -30.94 -12.35
N ALA A 3 -13.91 -31.14 -12.53
CA ALA A 3 -12.89 -30.31 -11.90
C ALA A 3 -13.25 -28.84 -12.19
N ARG A 4 -13.39 -28.01 -11.16
CA ARG A 4 -13.52 -26.57 -11.36
C ARG A 4 -12.23 -26.11 -12.01
N GLN A 5 -12.25 -25.90 -13.32
CA GLN A 5 -11.12 -25.33 -14.01
C GLN A 5 -11.06 -23.86 -13.59
N THR A 6 -9.97 -23.51 -12.90
CA THR A 6 -9.67 -22.13 -12.52
C THR A 6 -8.54 -21.65 -13.37
N ILE A 7 -8.79 -20.54 -14.05
CA ILE A 7 -7.82 -19.90 -14.92
C ILE A 7 -7.26 -18.70 -14.18
N VAL A 8 -5.93 -18.59 -14.19
CA VAL A 8 -5.25 -17.42 -13.64
C VAL A 8 -4.63 -16.63 -14.76
N ILE A 9 -5.11 -15.41 -14.91
CA ILE A 9 -4.63 -14.46 -15.89
C ILE A 9 -3.69 -13.49 -15.21
N VAL A 10 -2.54 -13.26 -15.84
CA VAL A 10 -1.52 -12.36 -15.33
C VAL A 10 -1.27 -11.29 -16.38
N ILE A 11 -1.47 -10.03 -15.99
CA ILE A 11 -1.28 -8.87 -16.87
C ILE A 11 0.16 -8.36 -16.74
N ASN A 12 0.57 -7.96 -15.53
CA ASN A 12 1.94 -7.54 -15.24
C ASN A 12 2.62 -8.44 -14.20
N ALA A 13 3.91 -8.72 -14.42
CA ALA A 13 4.49 -9.99 -14.01
C ALA A 13 5.59 -9.96 -12.93
N TYR A 14 5.63 -8.95 -12.07
CA TYR A 14 6.76 -8.82 -11.15
C TYR A 14 6.66 -9.73 -9.92
N ILE A 15 5.57 -9.63 -9.15
CA ILE A 15 5.22 -10.64 -8.11
C ILE A 15 4.87 -11.97 -8.77
N SER A 16 4.33 -11.88 -9.99
CA SER A 16 3.74 -13.03 -10.62
C SER A 16 4.78 -14.10 -10.89
N ARG A 17 6.03 -13.85 -11.28
CA ARG A 17 6.95 -14.97 -11.59
C ARG A 17 7.16 -15.93 -10.41
N SER A 18 7.38 -15.42 -9.20
CA SER A 18 7.49 -16.25 -7.99
C SER A 18 6.13 -16.81 -7.55
N CYS A 19 5.08 -15.97 -7.58
CA CYS A 19 3.72 -16.37 -7.22
C CYS A 19 3.15 -17.43 -8.17
N ILE A 20 3.21 -17.22 -9.49
CA ILE A 20 2.91 -18.15 -10.59
C ILE A 20 3.71 -19.43 -10.42
N SER A 21 5.03 -19.37 -10.19
CA SER A 21 5.84 -20.59 -10.02
C SER A 21 5.32 -21.44 -8.86
N ARG A 22 4.94 -20.79 -7.75
CA ARG A 22 4.32 -21.45 -6.60
C ARG A 22 2.89 -21.93 -6.91
N MET A 23 2.10 -21.17 -7.67
CA MET A 23 0.74 -21.54 -8.09
C MET A 23 0.71 -22.68 -9.11
N GLY A 24 1.72 -22.78 -9.98
CA GLY A 24 1.90 -23.92 -10.88
C GLY A 24 2.12 -25.22 -10.09
N ARG A 25 2.75 -25.15 -8.91
CA ARG A 25 2.84 -26.28 -7.98
C ARG A 25 1.50 -26.61 -7.30
N LEU A 26 0.55 -25.69 -7.30
CA LEU A 26 -0.80 -25.85 -6.76
C LEU A 26 -1.80 -26.35 -7.83
N GLY A 27 -1.33 -26.69 -9.03
CA GLY A 27 -2.18 -27.22 -10.11
C GLY A 27 -3.00 -26.15 -10.84
N VAL A 28 -2.59 -24.88 -10.74
CA VAL A 28 -3.28 -23.75 -11.38
C VAL A 28 -2.61 -23.42 -12.71
N GLU A 29 -3.39 -23.40 -13.79
CA GLU A 29 -2.90 -23.07 -15.13
C GLU A 29 -2.97 -21.57 -15.42
N LEU A 30 -1.96 -21.07 -16.14
CA LEU A 30 -1.96 -19.71 -16.64
C LEU A 30 -2.88 -19.60 -17.86
N GLY A 31 -3.81 -18.66 -17.80
CA GLY A 31 -4.66 -18.31 -18.92
C GLY A 31 -3.87 -17.66 -20.06
N LYS A 32 -4.19 -18.05 -21.28
CA LYS A 32 -3.70 -17.48 -22.52
C LYS A 32 -4.43 -16.17 -22.77
N SER A 33 -3.78 -15.07 -22.42
CA SER A 33 -4.24 -13.72 -22.76
C SER A 33 -3.07 -12.88 -23.25
N VAL A 34 -3.37 -11.88 -24.07
CA VAL A 34 -2.39 -10.88 -24.50
C VAL A 34 -2.92 -9.49 -24.12
N VAL A 35 -2.04 -8.69 -23.55
CA VAL A 35 -2.26 -7.28 -23.24
C VAL A 35 -1.21 -6.49 -24.00
N PHE A 36 -1.64 -5.47 -24.74
CA PHE A 36 -0.75 -4.63 -25.52
C PHE A 36 -1.31 -3.21 -25.64
N GLN A 37 -0.41 -2.28 -25.94
CA GLN A 37 -0.76 -0.90 -26.25
C GLN A 37 -0.70 -0.72 -27.77
N GLU A 38 -1.73 -0.10 -28.33
CA GLU A 38 -1.76 0.32 -29.73
C GLU A 38 -0.81 1.54 -29.92
N ALA A 39 -0.56 1.93 -31.18
CA ALA A 39 0.38 3.01 -31.50
C ALA A 39 -0.04 4.39 -30.95
N ASP A 40 -1.32 4.56 -30.63
CA ASP A 40 -1.92 5.75 -30.01
C ASP A 40 -2.02 5.66 -28.48
N ALA A 41 -1.40 4.63 -27.88
CA ALA A 41 -1.45 4.31 -26.44
C ALA A 41 -2.81 3.85 -25.91
N GLU A 42 -3.73 3.41 -26.78
CA GLU A 42 -4.93 2.71 -26.33
C GLU A 42 -4.60 1.29 -25.86
N THR A 43 -5.19 0.90 -24.73
CA THR A 43 -4.99 -0.43 -24.14
C THR A 43 -5.93 -1.46 -24.77
N ARG A 44 -5.35 -2.57 -25.26
CA ARG A 44 -6.10 -3.69 -25.82
C ARG A 44 -5.79 -4.99 -25.12
N VAL A 45 -6.83 -5.81 -24.97
CA VAL A 45 -6.75 -7.12 -24.30
C VAL A 45 -7.46 -8.16 -25.15
N ASP A 46 -6.78 -9.27 -25.41
CA ASP A 46 -7.33 -10.44 -26.08
C ASP A 46 -7.25 -11.67 -25.16
N VAL A 47 -8.41 -12.20 -24.77
CA VAL A 47 -8.52 -13.48 -24.05
C VAL A 47 -8.58 -14.62 -25.09
N ARG A 48 -7.56 -15.48 -25.14
CA ARG A 48 -7.36 -16.49 -26.20
C ARG A 48 -7.84 -17.89 -25.81
N GLU A 49 -8.63 -18.00 -24.75
CA GLU A 49 -9.23 -19.25 -24.30
C GLU A 49 -10.63 -19.02 -23.72
N SER A 50 -11.42 -20.10 -23.63
CA SER A 50 -12.79 -20.00 -23.11
C SER A 50 -12.78 -19.89 -21.59
N VAL A 51 -13.37 -18.81 -21.07
CA VAL A 51 -13.53 -18.54 -19.62
C VAL A 51 -14.97 -18.73 -19.14
N ARG A 52 -15.86 -19.21 -20.00
CA ARG A 52 -17.30 -19.30 -19.72
C ARG A 52 -17.59 -20.19 -18.51
N GLY A 53 -18.29 -19.64 -17.52
CA GLY A 53 -18.69 -20.35 -16.31
C GLY A 53 -17.55 -20.66 -15.34
N GLN A 54 -16.34 -20.18 -15.61
CA GLN A 54 -15.16 -20.44 -14.80
C GLN A 54 -14.90 -19.33 -13.78
N ASP A 55 -14.18 -19.68 -12.72
CA ASP A 55 -13.68 -18.75 -11.71
C ASP A 55 -12.29 -18.28 -12.15
N ILE A 56 -12.13 -16.98 -12.38
CA ILE A 56 -10.94 -16.38 -12.96
C ILE A 56 -10.26 -15.48 -11.93
N PHE A 57 -8.94 -15.59 -11.80
CA PHE A 57 -8.14 -14.63 -11.02
C PHE A 57 -7.32 -13.77 -11.96
N ILE A 58 -7.39 -12.45 -11.81
CA ILE A 58 -6.53 -11.50 -12.52
C ILE A 58 -5.47 -11.00 -11.54
N ILE A 59 -4.20 -11.32 -11.77
CA ILE A 59 -3.09 -10.79 -10.98
C ILE A 59 -2.57 -9.53 -11.66
N GLN A 60 -2.68 -8.39 -10.97
CA GLN A 60 -2.16 -7.11 -11.46
C GLN A 60 -1.18 -6.51 -10.45
N THR A 61 0.07 -6.40 -10.86
CA THR A 61 1.08 -5.58 -10.17
C THR A 61 1.12 -4.20 -10.80
N ILE A 62 0.99 -3.14 -10.00
CA ILE A 62 0.97 -1.77 -10.51
C ILE A 62 2.42 -1.28 -10.75
N PRO A 63 2.82 -0.99 -12.01
CA PRO A 63 4.10 -0.38 -12.32
C PRO A 63 4.05 1.14 -12.10
N ARG A 64 5.10 1.87 -12.51
CA ARG A 64 5.12 3.35 -12.41
C ARG A 64 3.96 4.02 -13.15
N ASP A 65 3.54 3.47 -14.29
CA ASP A 65 2.34 3.94 -15.00
C ASP A 65 1.07 3.32 -14.39
N VAL A 66 0.56 4.01 -13.36
CA VAL A 66 -0.61 3.58 -12.60
C VAL A 66 -1.88 3.60 -13.46
N ASN A 67 -2.02 4.57 -14.36
CA ASN A 67 -3.25 4.77 -15.13
C ASN A 67 -3.43 3.69 -16.19
N THR A 68 -2.36 3.39 -16.93
CA THR A 68 -2.37 2.30 -17.90
C THR A 68 -2.65 0.97 -17.22
N ALA A 69 -2.02 0.69 -16.08
CA ALA A 69 -2.27 -0.56 -15.35
C ALA A 69 -3.71 -0.69 -14.83
N ILE A 70 -4.36 0.42 -14.47
CA ILE A 70 -5.78 0.42 -14.12
C ILE A 70 -6.64 0.14 -15.36
N MET A 71 -6.33 0.76 -16.49
CA MET A 71 -7.06 0.54 -17.73
C MET A 71 -6.92 -0.91 -18.20
N GLU A 72 -5.71 -1.49 -18.17
CA GLU A 72 -5.49 -2.91 -18.46
C GLU A 72 -6.35 -3.82 -17.59
N LEU A 73 -6.41 -3.55 -16.28
CA LEU A 73 -7.21 -4.33 -15.34
C LEU A 73 -8.72 -4.20 -15.64
N LEU A 74 -9.20 -2.98 -15.89
CA LEU A 74 -10.61 -2.72 -16.18
C LEU A 74 -11.04 -3.37 -17.51
N VAL A 75 -10.21 -3.24 -18.56
CA VAL A 75 -10.48 -3.81 -19.89
C VAL A 75 -10.44 -5.34 -19.81
N MET A 76 -9.46 -5.93 -19.12
CA MET A 76 -9.40 -7.39 -18.89
C MET A 76 -10.63 -7.89 -18.13
N ALA A 77 -10.98 -7.24 -17.02
CA ALA A 77 -12.16 -7.60 -16.24
C ALA A 77 -13.44 -7.53 -17.07
N TYR A 78 -13.59 -6.48 -17.88
CA TYR A 78 -14.74 -6.32 -18.76
C TYR A 78 -14.78 -7.40 -19.85
N ALA A 79 -13.64 -7.73 -20.48
CA ALA A 79 -13.53 -8.80 -21.47
C ALA A 79 -13.90 -10.17 -20.89
N LEU A 80 -13.51 -10.45 -19.65
CA LEU A 80 -13.87 -11.69 -18.94
C LEU A 80 -15.36 -11.74 -18.60
N LYS A 81 -15.93 -10.60 -18.17
CA LYS A 81 -17.36 -10.47 -17.89
C LYS A 81 -18.20 -10.69 -19.14
N THR A 82 -17.84 -10.04 -20.26
CA THR A 82 -18.55 -10.23 -21.54
C THR A 82 -18.38 -11.65 -22.08
N SER A 83 -17.27 -12.32 -21.75
CA SER A 83 -17.03 -13.74 -22.05
C SER A 83 -17.72 -14.72 -21.09
N CYS A 84 -18.63 -14.24 -20.24
CA CYS A 84 -19.44 -15.02 -19.29
C CYS A 84 -18.62 -15.79 -18.24
N ALA A 85 -17.50 -15.22 -17.78
CA ALA A 85 -16.84 -15.71 -16.56
C ALA A 85 -17.82 -15.68 -15.37
N LYS A 86 -17.73 -16.68 -14.49
CA LYS A 86 -18.65 -16.81 -13.34
C LYS A 86 -18.26 -15.88 -12.21
N ASN A 87 -16.97 -15.90 -11.84
CA ASN A 87 -16.38 -15.01 -10.85
C ASN A 87 -15.09 -14.42 -11.42
N ILE A 88 -14.85 -13.15 -11.14
CA ILE A 88 -13.66 -12.41 -11.58
C ILE A 88 -13.02 -11.81 -10.33
N ILE A 89 -11.97 -12.46 -9.86
CA ILE A 89 -11.25 -12.08 -8.64
C ILE A 89 -10.02 -11.26 -9.01
N GLY A 90 -9.98 -10.00 -8.59
CA GLY A 90 -8.80 -9.14 -8.77
C GLY A 90 -7.79 -9.37 -7.65
N VAL A 91 -6.61 -9.88 -7.97
CA VAL A 91 -5.47 -9.95 -7.05
C VAL A 91 -4.59 -8.73 -7.29
N ILE A 92 -4.71 -7.73 -6.42
CA ILE A 92 -4.11 -6.41 -6.55
C ILE A 92 -3.29 -6.14 -5.27
N PRO A 93 -2.03 -6.62 -5.20
CA PRO A 93 -1.25 -6.58 -3.96
C PRO A 93 -1.06 -5.18 -3.40
N TYR A 94 -0.78 -4.19 -4.26
CA TYR A 94 -0.84 -2.77 -3.91
C TYR A 94 -2.05 -2.13 -4.59
N PHE A 95 -3.01 -1.63 -3.79
CA PHE A 95 -4.21 -0.98 -4.33
C PHE A 95 -3.91 0.48 -4.73
N PRO A 96 -4.00 0.85 -6.03
CA PRO A 96 -3.63 2.18 -6.48
C PRO A 96 -4.66 3.23 -6.02
N TYR A 97 -4.24 4.50 -5.99
CA TYR A 97 -5.04 5.62 -5.47
C TYR A 97 -5.46 5.48 -4.00
N SER A 98 -4.93 4.52 -3.25
CA SER A 98 -5.27 4.28 -1.84
C SER A 98 -4.93 5.46 -0.91
N LYS A 99 -3.86 6.22 -1.18
CA LYS A 99 -3.55 7.50 -0.50
C LYS A 99 -4.66 8.55 -0.69
N GLN A 100 -5.49 8.44 -1.74
CA GLN A 100 -6.62 9.33 -2.06
C GLN A 100 -7.96 8.77 -1.57
N CYS A 101 -7.98 8.20 -0.37
CA CYS A 101 -9.16 7.61 0.27
C CYS A 101 -9.97 8.61 1.13
N LYS A 102 -9.49 9.84 1.30
CA LYS A 102 -10.17 10.91 2.03
C LYS A 102 -10.29 12.13 1.13
N MET A 103 -11.42 12.83 1.22
CA MET A 103 -11.61 14.08 0.49
C MET A 103 -10.70 15.16 1.10
N ARG A 104 -9.91 15.83 0.26
CA ARG A 104 -9.06 16.96 0.66
C ARG A 104 -9.59 18.23 0.02
N LYS A 105 -9.77 19.30 0.80
CA LYS A 105 -10.32 20.59 0.31
C LYS A 105 -11.58 20.36 -0.56
N ARG A 106 -11.68 21.03 -1.72
CA ARG A 106 -12.71 20.79 -2.76
C ARG A 106 -12.23 19.70 -3.74
N GLY A 107 -11.91 18.52 -3.22
CA GLY A 107 -11.38 17.39 -3.99
C GLY A 107 -12.39 16.24 -4.15
N SER A 108 -11.90 15.10 -4.61
CA SER A 108 -12.67 13.85 -4.77
C SER A 108 -12.04 12.72 -3.97
N ILE A 109 -12.79 11.63 -3.78
CA ILE A 109 -12.27 10.38 -3.21
C ILE A 109 -12.00 9.42 -4.37
N VAL A 110 -10.85 9.58 -5.03
CA VAL A 110 -10.51 8.81 -6.23
C VAL A 110 -10.42 7.32 -5.94
N CYS A 111 -9.99 6.92 -4.73
CA CYS A 111 -10.01 5.52 -4.30
C CYS A 111 -11.42 4.89 -4.38
N LYS A 112 -12.47 5.66 -4.04
CA LYS A 112 -13.88 5.21 -4.12
C LYS A 112 -14.37 5.16 -5.57
N LEU A 113 -13.95 6.13 -6.39
CA LEU A 113 -14.22 6.11 -7.84
C LEU A 113 -13.64 4.84 -8.46
N LEU A 114 -12.37 4.54 -8.20
CA LEU A 114 -11.71 3.34 -8.70
C LEU A 114 -12.42 2.05 -8.25
N ALA A 115 -12.77 1.94 -6.96
CA ALA A 115 -13.54 0.80 -6.45
C ALA A 115 -14.88 0.62 -7.21
N SER A 116 -15.56 1.72 -7.54
CA SER A 116 -16.80 1.71 -8.31
C SER A 116 -16.57 1.31 -9.77
N MET A 117 -15.48 1.76 -10.40
CA MET A 117 -15.11 1.38 -11.76
C MET A 117 -14.79 -0.12 -11.86
N LEU A 118 -14.04 -0.66 -10.90
CA LEU A 118 -13.71 -2.09 -10.83
C LEU A 118 -14.98 -2.96 -10.70
N ALA A 119 -15.92 -2.54 -9.84
CA ALA A 119 -17.22 -3.20 -9.72
C ALA A 119 -18.02 -3.17 -11.03
N LYS A 120 -18.02 -2.02 -11.73
CA LYS A 120 -18.72 -1.88 -13.00
C LYS A 120 -18.08 -2.69 -14.12
N ALA A 121 -16.75 -2.74 -14.17
CA ALA A 121 -15.98 -3.54 -15.12
C ALA A 121 -16.27 -5.03 -14.96
N GLY A 122 -16.53 -5.52 -13.75
CA GLY A 122 -17.00 -6.89 -13.53
C GLY A 122 -16.32 -7.67 -12.42
N LEU A 123 -15.44 -7.04 -11.63
CA LEU A 123 -14.84 -7.73 -10.48
C LEU A 123 -15.93 -8.13 -9.50
N THR A 124 -15.84 -9.38 -9.03
CA THR A 124 -16.75 -9.96 -8.03
C THR A 124 -16.09 -10.12 -6.67
N HIS A 125 -14.77 -9.99 -6.60
CA HIS A 125 -13.97 -10.09 -5.38
C HIS A 125 -12.61 -9.40 -5.61
N ILE A 126 -12.02 -8.78 -4.59
CA ILE A 126 -10.60 -8.39 -4.58
C ILE A 126 -9.82 -9.07 -3.46
N ILE A 127 -8.63 -9.56 -3.79
CA ILE A 127 -7.56 -9.86 -2.84
C ILE A 127 -6.54 -8.73 -2.93
N THR A 128 -6.23 -8.09 -1.81
CA THR A 128 -5.23 -7.02 -1.72
C THR A 128 -4.39 -7.19 -0.45
N MET A 129 -3.41 -6.32 -0.22
CA MET A 129 -2.55 -6.38 0.96
C MET A 129 -2.39 -4.99 1.55
N ASP A 130 -2.49 -4.89 2.87
CA ASP A 130 -2.28 -3.67 3.67
C ASP A 130 -2.83 -2.39 3.05
N LEU A 131 -4.15 -2.37 2.80
CA LEU A 131 -4.84 -1.13 2.39
C LEU A 131 -4.45 0.05 3.28
N HIS A 132 -4.14 1.19 2.65
CA HIS A 132 -3.68 2.41 3.32
C HIS A 132 -4.53 2.81 4.54
N GLN A 133 -5.85 2.62 4.43
CA GLN A 133 -6.80 2.70 5.53
C GLN A 133 -7.72 1.49 5.43
N LYS A 134 -7.96 0.78 6.55
CA LYS A 134 -8.81 -0.43 6.58
C LYS A 134 -10.24 -0.15 6.14
N GLU A 135 -10.72 1.08 6.34
CA GLU A 135 -12.04 1.55 5.95
C GLU A 135 -12.26 1.56 4.43
N ILE A 136 -11.18 1.53 3.63
CA ILE A 136 -11.25 1.40 2.17
C ILE A 136 -12.02 0.13 1.76
N GLN A 137 -12.02 -0.93 2.58
CA GLN A 137 -12.84 -2.12 2.32
C GLN A 137 -14.33 -1.78 2.13
N GLY A 138 -14.85 -0.79 2.87
CA GLY A 138 -16.23 -0.31 2.73
C GLY A 138 -16.51 0.47 1.45
N PHE A 139 -15.49 0.74 0.61
CA PHE A 139 -15.70 1.37 -0.70
C PHE A 139 -16.23 0.39 -1.74
N PHE A 140 -15.98 -0.90 -1.57
CA PHE A 140 -16.41 -1.94 -2.47
C PHE A 140 -17.81 -2.44 -2.12
N ASN A 141 -18.59 -2.80 -3.14
CA ASN A 141 -19.89 -3.43 -3.00
C ASN A 141 -19.82 -4.97 -3.15
N PHE A 142 -18.61 -5.51 -3.14
CA PHE A 142 -18.30 -6.92 -3.25
C PHE A 142 -17.22 -7.29 -2.21
N PRO A 143 -17.02 -8.58 -1.89
CA PRO A 143 -16.07 -9.01 -0.87
C PRO A 143 -14.63 -8.54 -1.13
N VAL A 144 -13.91 -8.22 -0.06
CA VAL A 144 -12.50 -7.81 -0.11
C VAL A 144 -11.72 -8.59 0.94
N ASP A 145 -10.72 -9.34 0.49
CA ASP A 145 -9.72 -9.96 1.35
C ASP A 145 -8.48 -9.04 1.42
N ASN A 146 -8.39 -8.24 2.48
CA ASN A 146 -7.23 -7.38 2.76
C ASN A 146 -6.20 -8.12 3.61
N LEU A 147 -5.25 -8.80 2.97
CA LEU A 147 -4.17 -9.54 3.60
C LEU A 147 -3.19 -8.61 4.32
N ARG A 148 -2.31 -9.17 5.16
CA ARG A 148 -1.28 -8.40 5.88
C ARG A 148 0.12 -8.92 5.61
N ALA A 149 1.05 -8.00 5.45
CA ALA A 149 2.48 -8.31 5.45
C ALA A 149 3.10 -8.33 6.85
N SER A 150 2.39 -7.83 7.88
CA SER A 150 2.91 -7.72 9.25
C SER A 150 3.55 -9.00 9.80
N PRO A 151 3.02 -10.23 9.58
CA PRO A 151 3.70 -11.43 10.07
C PRO A 151 5.08 -11.65 9.44
N PHE A 152 5.26 -11.31 8.16
CA PHE A 152 6.52 -11.46 7.44
C PHE A 152 7.53 -10.37 7.83
N LEU A 153 7.07 -9.14 7.99
CA LEU A 153 7.92 -8.03 8.44
C LEU A 153 8.37 -8.21 9.90
N LEU A 154 7.51 -8.73 10.77
CA LEU A 154 7.88 -9.08 12.15
C LEU A 154 8.89 -10.22 12.21
N GLN A 155 8.72 -11.24 11.37
CA GLN A 155 9.70 -12.31 11.25
C GLN A 155 11.06 -11.75 10.81
N TYR A 156 11.08 -10.85 9.82
CA TYR A 156 12.31 -10.18 9.38
C TYR A 156 13.00 -9.41 10.52
N ILE A 157 12.25 -8.65 11.34
CA ILE A 157 12.80 -7.96 12.51
C ILE A 157 13.48 -8.95 13.47
N GLN A 158 12.86 -10.10 13.71
CA GLN A 158 13.35 -11.08 14.67
C GLN A 158 14.56 -11.88 14.18
N GLU A 159 14.63 -12.13 12.87
CA GLU A 159 15.66 -12.98 12.25
C GLU A 159 16.88 -12.17 11.77
N GLU A 160 16.66 -10.99 11.18
CA GLU A 160 17.69 -10.26 10.44
C GLU A 160 18.22 -9.01 11.19
N ILE A 161 17.45 -8.40 12.10
CA ILE A 161 17.91 -7.24 12.87
C ILE A 161 18.67 -7.70 14.12
N PRO A 162 19.99 -7.44 14.21
CA PRO A 162 20.76 -7.77 15.41
C PRO A 162 20.27 -6.96 16.60
N ASP A 163 20.17 -7.59 17.77
CA ASP A 163 19.75 -6.91 19.00
C ASP A 163 18.39 -6.18 18.88
N TYR A 164 17.44 -6.75 18.10
CA TYR A 164 16.10 -6.17 17.95
C TYR A 164 15.36 -5.97 19.28
N ARG A 165 15.76 -6.65 20.35
CA ARG A 165 15.21 -6.49 21.70
C ARG A 165 15.54 -5.14 22.33
N ASN A 166 16.64 -4.51 21.92
CA ASN A 166 16.99 -3.13 22.27
C ASN A 166 16.37 -2.10 21.30
N ALA A 167 15.59 -2.54 20.31
CA ALA A 167 14.95 -1.63 19.37
C ALA A 167 13.73 -0.91 19.98
N ILE A 168 13.37 0.20 19.34
CA ILE A 168 12.14 0.95 19.57
C ILE A 168 11.40 1.10 18.25
N ILE A 169 10.10 0.84 18.26
CA ILE A 169 9.26 1.03 17.09
C ILE A 169 8.89 2.51 16.98
N VAL A 170 8.99 3.07 15.79
CA VAL A 170 8.76 4.49 15.53
C VAL A 170 7.64 4.67 14.51
N ALA A 171 6.66 5.50 14.84
CA ALA A 171 5.67 6.00 13.89
C ALA A 171 6.18 7.29 13.25
N LYS A 172 6.25 7.34 11.91
CA LYS A 172 6.65 8.54 11.16
C LYS A 172 5.73 9.74 11.40
N SER A 173 4.47 9.49 11.73
CA SER A 173 3.47 10.52 11.98
C SER A 173 2.37 10.00 12.92
N PRO A 174 1.55 10.89 13.50
CA PRO A 174 0.41 10.47 14.33
C PRO A 174 -0.57 9.54 13.59
N SER A 175 -0.72 9.66 12.27
CA SER A 175 -1.59 8.79 11.49
C SER A 175 -1.05 7.36 11.35
N ALA A 176 0.27 7.18 11.41
CA ALA A 176 0.93 5.87 11.39
C ALA A 176 1.01 5.21 12.79
N ALA A 177 0.62 5.92 13.85
CA ALA A 177 0.81 5.48 15.24
C ALA A 177 0.13 4.14 15.55
N LYS A 178 -1.09 3.90 15.05
CA LYS A 178 -1.81 2.63 15.28
C LYS A 178 -1.06 1.41 14.72
N ARG A 179 -0.51 1.57 13.51
CA ARG A 179 0.28 0.53 12.85
C ARG A 179 1.56 0.25 13.61
N ALA A 180 2.30 1.31 13.94
CA ALA A 180 3.52 1.19 14.74
C ALA A 180 3.25 0.57 16.13
N GLN A 181 2.15 0.94 16.77
CA GLN A 181 1.72 0.37 18.05
C GLN A 181 1.49 -1.14 17.95
N SER A 182 0.82 -1.61 16.89
CA SER A 182 0.61 -3.05 16.68
C SER A 182 1.93 -3.83 16.62
N TYR A 183 2.95 -3.29 15.93
CA TYR A 183 4.28 -3.90 15.87
C TYR A 183 4.96 -3.88 17.25
N ALA A 184 4.87 -2.75 17.96
CA ALA A 184 5.44 -2.60 19.30
C ALA A 184 4.85 -3.60 20.30
N GLU A 185 3.53 -3.79 20.29
CA GLU A 185 2.83 -4.74 21.17
C GLU A 185 3.23 -6.18 20.86
N ARG A 186 3.29 -6.56 19.57
CA ARG A 186 3.65 -7.92 19.15
C ARG A 186 5.11 -8.28 19.43
N LEU A 187 6.02 -7.31 19.33
CA LEU A 187 7.43 -7.49 19.66
C LEU A 187 7.75 -7.27 21.15
N ARG A 188 6.81 -6.68 21.91
CA ARG A 188 6.99 -6.21 23.28
C ARG A 188 8.12 -5.18 23.39
N LEU A 189 8.12 -4.20 22.48
CA LEU A 189 9.09 -3.11 22.42
C LEU A 189 8.44 -1.77 22.77
N GLY A 190 9.26 -0.74 22.98
CA GLY A 190 8.78 0.62 23.12
C GLY A 190 8.18 1.18 21.82
N LEU A 191 7.42 2.26 21.96
CA LEU A 191 6.86 3.03 20.85
C LEU A 191 7.31 4.49 20.98
N ALA A 192 7.78 5.07 19.88
CA ALA A 192 7.97 6.50 19.72
C ALA A 192 7.14 7.00 18.53
N VAL A 193 6.76 8.28 18.57
CA VAL A 193 5.97 8.93 17.51
C VAL A 193 6.63 10.23 17.13
N ILE A 194 6.82 10.42 15.82
CA ILE A 194 7.29 11.69 15.26
C ILE A 194 6.08 12.59 14.99
N HIS A 195 6.20 13.86 15.36
CA HIS A 195 5.20 14.90 15.14
C HIS A 195 5.85 16.17 14.62
N GLY A 196 5.14 16.91 13.77
CA GLY A 196 5.65 18.11 13.10
C GLY A 196 5.97 17.81 11.63
N GLU A 197 6.30 18.86 10.89
CA GLU A 197 6.68 18.75 9.48
C GLU A 197 8.08 19.35 9.31
N ALA A 198 8.92 18.74 8.48
CA ALA A 198 10.07 19.44 7.93
C ALA A 198 9.54 20.60 7.07
N ASN A 199 10.26 21.72 6.98
CA ASN A 199 9.82 22.99 6.37
C ASN A 199 9.40 22.94 4.88
N HIS A 200 9.13 21.78 4.28
CA HIS A 200 8.88 21.63 2.85
C HIS A 200 7.81 20.62 2.39
N SER A 201 6.95 20.06 3.25
CA SER A 201 5.85 19.20 2.76
C SER A 201 4.49 19.91 2.75
N GLU A 202 4.06 20.36 1.57
CA GLU A 202 2.65 20.72 1.30
C GLU A 202 1.78 19.45 1.25
N SER A 203 1.64 18.75 2.38
CA SER A 203 0.62 17.68 2.51
C SER A 203 -0.47 18.15 3.45
N ASP A 204 -1.31 19.06 2.95
CA ASP A 204 -2.38 19.69 3.72
C ASP A 204 -3.36 18.65 4.31
N MET A 205 -3.18 18.38 5.60
CA MET A 205 -4.07 17.59 6.44
C MET A 205 -5.31 18.35 6.90
N ALA A 206 -5.59 19.54 6.35
CA ALA A 206 -6.83 20.27 6.62
C ALA A 206 -7.99 19.68 5.79
N ASP A 207 -9.00 19.14 6.46
CA ASP A 207 -10.16 18.46 5.89
C ASP A 207 -11.17 19.39 5.19
N GLY A 208 -10.79 20.63 4.89
CA GLY A 208 -11.62 21.60 4.17
C GLY A 208 -12.91 21.99 4.90
N ARG A 209 -13.11 21.58 6.16
CA ARG A 209 -14.26 22.01 6.98
C ARG A 209 -14.11 23.43 7.53
N GLN A 210 -12.98 24.07 7.27
CA GLN A 210 -12.80 25.49 7.52
C GLN A 210 -13.33 26.25 6.32
N SER A 211 -14.42 27.00 6.54
CA SER A 211 -14.90 28.01 5.60
C SER A 211 -13.72 28.89 5.17
N PRO A 212 -13.60 29.26 3.87
CA PRO A 212 -12.55 30.18 3.45
C PRO A 212 -12.65 31.49 4.25
N PRO A 213 -11.53 32.16 4.57
CA PRO A 213 -11.59 33.49 5.16
C PRO A 213 -12.40 34.41 4.24
N LEU A 214 -13.31 35.20 4.81
CA LEU A 214 -14.13 36.14 4.05
C LEU A 214 -13.22 37.06 3.23
N SER A 215 -13.32 37.00 1.90
CA SER A 215 -12.72 38.01 1.03
C SER A 215 -13.43 39.34 1.30
N ARG A 216 -12.70 40.33 1.80
CA ARG A 216 -13.18 41.71 2.00
C ARG A 216 -13.68 42.31 0.69
N THR A 217 -14.99 42.38 0.50
CA THR A 217 -15.68 43.48 -0.22
C THR A 217 -17.20 43.36 -0.02
N THR A 218 -17.71 43.87 1.10
CA THR A 218 -19.09 44.37 1.20
C THR A 218 -19.16 45.44 2.28
N PRO A 219 -19.44 46.71 1.95
CA PRO A 219 -19.71 47.72 2.97
C PRO A 219 -21.15 47.56 3.44
N GLY A 220 -21.32 47.20 4.71
CA GLY A 220 -22.63 47.27 5.38
C GLY A 220 -23.13 45.94 5.91
N HIS A 221 -22.59 45.49 7.05
CA HIS A 221 -23.35 44.78 8.06
C HIS A 221 -22.67 45.01 9.42
N THR A 222 -23.41 45.56 10.38
CA THR A 222 -23.05 45.56 11.80
C THR A 222 -23.12 44.12 12.32
N GLY A 223 -22.02 43.38 12.20
CA GLY A 223 -21.89 42.01 12.74
C GLY A 223 -20.61 41.92 13.57
N LEU A 224 -20.67 41.12 14.65
CA LEU A 224 -19.57 40.86 15.57
C LEU A 224 -18.22 40.73 14.85
N GLU A 225 -17.25 41.57 15.21
CA GLU A 225 -15.85 41.38 14.81
C GLU A 225 -15.34 40.11 15.48
N LEU A 226 -15.21 39.03 14.70
CA LEU A 226 -14.50 37.85 15.13
C LEU A 226 -12.99 38.18 15.16
N PRO A 227 -12.26 37.82 16.23
CA PRO A 227 -10.83 38.01 16.29
C PRO A 227 -10.14 37.34 15.08
N LEU A 228 -9.22 38.06 14.44
CA LEU A 228 -8.29 37.50 13.46
C LEU A 228 -7.44 36.43 14.16
N MET A 229 -7.80 35.16 13.99
CA MET A 229 -6.96 34.06 14.44
C MET A 229 -5.72 34.03 13.57
N MET A 230 -4.54 34.22 14.18
CA MET A 230 -3.27 34.07 13.46
C MET A 230 -3.20 32.66 12.87
N ALA A 231 -2.66 32.56 11.65
CA ALA A 231 -2.39 31.27 11.04
C ALA A 231 -1.50 30.46 12.00
N LYS A 232 -1.95 29.26 12.35
CA LYS A 232 -1.19 28.36 13.23
C LYS A 232 0.09 27.97 12.47
N GLU A 233 1.23 28.51 12.89
CA GLU A 233 2.53 28.06 12.38
C GLU A 233 2.69 26.56 12.68
N LYS A 234 3.18 25.81 11.69
CA LYS A 234 3.34 24.36 11.82
C LYS A 234 4.49 24.08 12.81
N PRO A 235 4.32 23.16 13.77
CA PRO A 235 5.35 22.87 14.76
C PRO A 235 6.56 22.17 14.10
N PRO A 236 7.79 22.43 14.60
CA PRO A 236 9.00 21.76 14.10
C PRO A 236 8.91 20.25 14.34
N ILE A 237 9.66 19.48 13.55
CA ILE A 237 9.76 18.02 13.73
C ILE A 237 10.29 17.68 15.14
N THR A 238 9.56 16.82 15.84
CA THR A 238 9.85 16.40 17.22
C THR A 238 9.56 14.92 17.39
N VAL A 239 10.33 14.28 18.28
CA VAL A 239 10.15 12.86 18.64
C VAL A 239 9.54 12.79 20.04
N VAL A 240 8.43 12.07 20.16
CA VAL A 240 7.80 11.72 21.44
C VAL A 240 8.12 10.27 21.74
N GLY A 241 8.99 10.04 22.73
CA GLY A 241 9.51 8.72 23.12
C GLY A 241 11.03 8.73 23.27
N ASP A 242 11.58 7.81 24.07
CA ASP A 242 13.02 7.69 24.29
C ASP A 242 13.66 6.73 23.28
N VAL A 243 14.44 7.29 22.37
CA VAL A 243 15.14 6.56 21.30
C VAL A 243 16.66 6.47 21.54
N GLY A 244 17.16 7.04 22.63
CA GLY A 244 18.60 7.16 22.90
C GLY A 244 19.25 5.81 23.15
N GLY A 245 20.35 5.51 22.45
CA GLY A 245 21.10 4.26 22.60
C GLY A 245 20.36 3.03 22.08
N ARG A 246 19.30 3.21 21.28
CA ARG A 246 18.46 2.13 20.73
C ARG A 246 18.55 2.06 19.21
N ILE A 247 18.08 0.94 18.66
CA ILE A 247 17.77 0.80 17.23
C ILE A 247 16.38 1.39 16.99
N ALA A 248 16.25 2.36 16.09
CA ALA A 248 14.95 2.88 15.69
C ALA A 248 14.42 2.12 14.48
N ILE A 249 13.19 1.60 14.55
CA ILE A 249 12.52 0.91 13.43
C ILE A 249 11.26 1.69 13.07
N ILE A 250 11.32 2.46 11.99
CA ILE A 250 10.18 3.21 11.45
C ILE A 250 9.24 2.25 10.71
N ILE A 251 7.95 2.25 11.08
CA ILE A 251 6.93 1.42 10.42
C ILE A 251 5.94 2.31 9.65
N ASP A 252 5.76 2.04 8.37
CA ASP A 252 4.72 2.65 7.54
C ASP A 252 4.04 1.62 6.62
N ASP A 253 2.97 1.98 5.90
CA ASP A 253 2.35 1.08 4.90
C ASP A 253 2.95 1.26 3.51
N ILE A 254 3.30 2.49 3.15
CA ILE A 254 3.74 2.88 1.82
C ILE A 254 4.99 3.75 1.92
N ILE A 255 6.03 3.42 1.14
CA ILE A 255 7.19 4.28 0.87
C ILE A 255 7.12 4.69 -0.59
N ASP A 256 6.92 5.99 -0.83
CA ASP A 256 6.74 6.57 -2.15
C ASP A 256 7.83 7.63 -2.40
N ASP A 257 7.62 8.82 -1.85
CA ASP A 257 8.65 9.78 -1.54
C ASP A 257 9.35 9.42 -0.22
N VAL A 258 10.61 9.86 -0.07
CA VAL A 258 11.44 9.49 1.08
C VAL A 258 11.94 10.69 1.88
N GLU A 259 11.62 11.92 1.49
CA GLU A 259 12.10 13.14 2.17
C GLU A 259 11.70 13.15 3.65
N ASP A 260 10.43 12.87 3.94
CA ASP A 260 9.93 12.74 5.32
C ASP A 260 10.64 11.62 6.10
N PHE A 261 11.00 10.53 5.42
CA PHE A 261 11.69 9.40 6.04
C PHE A 261 13.16 9.74 6.34
N VAL A 262 13.81 10.51 5.47
CA VAL A 262 15.17 11.02 5.68
C VAL A 262 15.20 12.02 6.83
N ALA A 263 14.27 12.99 6.85
CA ALA A 263 14.14 13.94 7.96
C ALA A 263 13.84 13.23 9.30
N ALA A 264 12.99 12.20 9.27
CA ALA A 264 12.75 11.33 10.43
C ALA A 264 14.02 10.61 10.88
N ALA A 265 14.84 10.11 9.96
CA ALA A 265 16.09 9.45 10.29
C ALA A 265 17.10 10.41 10.92
N GLU A 266 17.23 11.63 10.41
CA GLU A 266 18.11 12.66 10.96
C GLU A 266 17.76 13.00 12.42
N ILE A 267 16.48 13.30 12.70
CA ILE A 267 16.06 13.63 14.06
C ILE A 267 16.21 12.45 15.02
N LEU A 268 16.02 11.21 14.56
CA LEU A 268 16.26 10.01 15.37
C LEU A 268 17.75 9.87 15.71
N LYS A 269 18.63 10.14 14.74
CA LYS A 269 20.08 10.12 14.94
C LYS A 269 20.53 11.19 15.94
N GLU A 270 20.02 12.41 15.82
CA GLU A 270 20.28 13.52 16.76
C GLU A 270 19.82 13.18 18.19
N ARG A 271 18.74 12.41 18.32
CA ARG A 271 18.21 11.91 19.59
C ARG A 271 18.94 10.67 20.11
N GLY A 272 20.00 10.24 19.44
CA GLY A 272 20.90 9.18 19.90
C GLY A 272 20.52 7.77 19.47
N ALA A 273 19.60 7.60 18.50
CA ALA A 273 19.40 6.30 17.87
C ALA A 273 20.66 5.91 17.08
N TYR A 274 21.22 4.73 17.32
CA TYR A 274 22.50 4.36 16.70
C TYR A 274 22.32 3.63 15.37
N LYS A 275 21.18 2.97 15.15
CA LYS A 275 20.76 2.40 13.86
C LYS A 275 19.32 2.75 13.53
N ILE A 276 19.02 2.86 12.23
CA ILE A 276 17.71 3.28 11.72
C ILE A 276 17.28 2.34 10.59
N TYR A 277 16.19 1.62 10.84
CA TYR A 277 15.52 0.75 9.88
C TYR A 277 14.19 1.37 9.48
N ILE A 278 13.80 1.22 8.22
CA ILE A 278 12.46 1.58 7.75
C ILE A 278 11.80 0.33 7.20
N MET A 279 10.56 0.06 7.59
CA MET A 279 9.78 -1.04 7.06
C MET A 279 8.45 -0.56 6.52
N ALA A 280 8.08 -1.06 5.35
CA ALA A 280 6.75 -0.86 4.80
C ALA A 280 6.28 -2.03 3.97
N THR A 281 4.97 -2.16 3.83
CA THR A 281 4.41 -3.17 2.93
C THR A 281 4.70 -2.81 1.48
N HIS A 282 4.41 -1.58 1.06
CA HIS A 282 4.49 -1.16 -0.33
C HIS A 282 5.69 -0.23 -0.58
N GLY A 283 6.71 -0.72 -1.27
CA GLY A 283 7.84 0.09 -1.74
C GLY A 283 7.63 0.60 -3.16
N LEU A 284 6.95 1.74 -3.32
CA LEU A 284 6.82 2.42 -4.62
C LEU A 284 8.14 3.06 -5.03
N LEU A 285 8.82 3.68 -4.06
CA LEU A 285 10.18 4.21 -4.20
C LEU A 285 10.32 5.03 -5.50
N SER A 286 9.50 6.08 -5.60
CA SER A 286 9.37 6.90 -6.79
C SER A 286 10.47 7.97 -6.85
N ALA A 287 10.59 8.63 -8.02
CA ALA A 287 11.57 9.69 -8.25
C ALA A 287 13.00 9.31 -7.81
N GLU A 288 13.63 10.16 -6.99
CA GLU A 288 15.01 10.04 -6.48
C GLU A 288 15.13 9.21 -5.19
N ALA A 289 14.07 8.49 -4.81
CA ALA A 289 14.03 7.78 -3.53
C ALA A 289 15.24 6.86 -3.27
N PRO A 290 15.71 6.02 -4.22
CA PRO A 290 16.87 5.16 -3.97
C PRO A 290 18.14 5.96 -3.66
N ARG A 291 18.37 7.07 -4.37
CA ARG A 291 19.54 7.93 -4.17
C ARG A 291 19.50 8.61 -2.81
N LEU A 292 18.36 9.17 -2.43
CA LEU A 292 18.17 9.83 -1.14
C LEU A 292 18.33 8.84 0.03
N ILE A 293 17.83 7.60 -0.10
CA ILE A 293 18.05 6.56 0.92
C ILE A 293 19.55 6.26 1.07
N GLU A 294 20.27 6.12 -0.04
CA GLU A 294 21.70 5.82 -0.01
C GLU A 294 22.51 6.94 0.67
N GLU A 295 22.24 8.19 0.33
CA GLU A 295 22.90 9.38 0.89
C GLU A 295 22.52 9.67 2.36
N SER A 296 21.44 9.08 2.86
CA SER A 296 20.92 9.33 4.21
C SER A 296 21.55 8.49 5.33
N GLN A 297 21.18 8.81 6.57
CA GLN A 297 21.51 8.07 7.80
C GLN A 297 20.71 6.77 7.99
N ILE A 298 19.86 6.38 7.04
CA ILE A 298 19.09 5.13 7.09
C ILE A 298 20.06 3.96 6.85
N ASP A 299 20.02 2.95 7.72
CA ASP A 299 20.84 1.73 7.59
C ASP A 299 20.22 0.75 6.60
N GLU A 300 18.91 0.55 6.67
CA GLU A 300 18.20 -0.43 5.84
C GLU A 300 16.73 -0.06 5.62
N VAL A 301 16.24 -0.31 4.40
CA VAL A 301 14.83 -0.13 4.02
C VAL A 301 14.27 -1.49 3.60
N VAL A 302 13.30 -2.00 4.34
CA VAL A 302 12.69 -3.31 4.12
C VAL A 302 11.30 -3.12 3.55
N VAL A 303 11.08 -3.58 2.33
CA VAL A 303 9.77 -3.54 1.66
C VAL A 303 9.35 -4.93 1.21
N THR A 304 8.06 -5.15 0.98
CA THR A 304 7.63 -6.41 0.36
C THR A 304 7.69 -6.33 -1.15
N ASN A 305 7.63 -7.48 -1.83
CA ASN A 305 7.51 -7.51 -3.28
C ASN A 305 6.13 -7.06 -3.83
N THR A 306 5.21 -6.49 -3.04
CA THR A 306 3.88 -6.01 -3.50
C THR A 306 3.90 -5.00 -4.66
N VAL A 307 5.01 -4.31 -4.87
CA VAL A 307 5.28 -3.45 -6.03
C VAL A 307 6.67 -3.79 -6.56
N PRO A 308 6.91 -3.81 -7.89
CA PRO A 308 8.24 -4.02 -8.44
C PRO A 308 9.24 -2.91 -8.11
N HIS A 309 10.41 -3.31 -7.60
CA HIS A 309 11.45 -2.37 -7.22
C HIS A 309 12.89 -2.86 -7.51
N GLU A 310 13.08 -3.74 -8.51
CA GLU A 310 14.41 -4.30 -8.81
C GLU A 310 15.37 -3.26 -9.38
N VAL A 311 14.88 -2.30 -10.17
CA VAL A 311 15.70 -1.18 -10.66
C VAL A 311 16.16 -0.30 -9.49
N GLN A 312 15.29 -0.07 -8.52
CA GLN A 312 15.58 0.71 -7.31
C GLN A 312 16.63 0.00 -6.44
N LYS A 313 16.56 -1.32 -6.29
CA LYS A 313 17.55 -2.12 -5.56
C LYS A 313 18.93 -2.12 -6.20
N LEU A 314 19.00 -2.04 -7.53
CA LEU A 314 20.28 -1.87 -8.23
C LEU A 314 20.93 -0.52 -7.92
N GLN A 315 20.13 0.51 -7.63
CA GLN A 315 20.60 1.85 -7.29
C GLN A 315 20.95 2.02 -5.81
N CYS A 316 20.28 1.27 -4.92
CA CYS A 316 20.48 1.37 -3.47
C CYS A 316 20.51 -0.02 -2.81
N PRO A 317 21.69 -0.50 -2.36
CA PRO A 317 21.85 -1.82 -1.73
C PRO A 317 21.21 -1.93 -0.34
N LYS A 318 20.87 -0.79 0.28
CA LYS A 318 20.13 -0.72 1.56
C LYS A 318 18.69 -1.20 1.44
N ILE A 319 18.15 -1.32 0.21
CA ILE A 319 16.77 -1.80 -0.02
C ILE A 319 16.74 -3.33 0.02
N LYS A 320 15.99 -3.90 0.97
CA LYS A 320 15.74 -5.33 1.13
C LYS A 320 14.29 -5.67 0.81
N THR A 321 14.08 -6.87 0.30
CA THR A 321 12.75 -7.34 -0.14
C THR A 321 12.32 -8.56 0.66
N VAL A 322 11.11 -8.50 1.23
CA VAL A 322 10.42 -9.64 1.83
C VAL A 322 9.42 -10.23 0.83
N ASP A 323 9.48 -11.55 0.60
CA ASP A 323 8.61 -12.25 -0.34
C ASP A 323 7.23 -12.55 0.29
N VAL A 324 6.17 -11.95 -0.26
CA VAL A 324 4.78 -12.21 0.14
C VAL A 324 4.00 -13.00 -0.91
N SER A 325 4.68 -13.60 -1.90
CA SER A 325 4.03 -14.43 -2.92
C SER A 325 3.32 -15.66 -2.32
N MET A 326 3.84 -16.20 -1.21
CA MET A 326 3.24 -17.34 -0.51
C MET A 326 1.85 -17.04 0.05
N ILE A 327 1.66 -15.88 0.70
CA ILE A 327 0.36 -15.53 1.29
C ILE A 327 -0.67 -15.23 0.19
N LEU A 328 -0.25 -14.63 -0.92
CA LEU A 328 -1.11 -14.39 -2.08
C LEU A 328 -1.53 -15.70 -2.75
N ALA A 329 -0.59 -16.63 -2.97
CA ALA A 329 -0.88 -17.94 -3.55
C ALA A 329 -1.84 -18.75 -2.65
N GLU A 330 -1.64 -18.71 -1.33
CA GLU A 330 -2.51 -19.39 -0.37
C GLU A 330 -3.91 -18.77 -0.31
N ALA A 331 -4.03 -17.45 -0.42
CA ALA A 331 -5.31 -16.76 -0.51
C ALA A 331 -6.10 -17.20 -1.76
N ILE A 332 -5.44 -17.23 -2.92
CA ILE A 332 -6.04 -17.70 -4.18
C ILE A 332 -6.51 -19.15 -4.04
N ARG A 333 -5.65 -20.04 -3.50
CA ARG A 333 -5.97 -21.46 -3.29
C ARG A 333 -7.18 -21.66 -2.39
N ARG A 334 -7.27 -20.90 -1.29
CA ARG A 334 -8.39 -20.98 -0.35
C ARG A 334 -9.70 -20.55 -0.98
N ILE A 335 -9.70 -19.42 -1.69
CA ILE A 335 -10.91 -18.95 -2.40
C ILE A 335 -11.34 -19.96 -3.45
N HIS A 336 -10.39 -20.51 -4.23
CA HIS A 336 -10.67 -21.54 -5.22
C HIS A 336 -11.36 -22.78 -4.62
N ASN A 337 -10.87 -23.25 -3.47
CA ASN A 337 -11.40 -24.43 -2.79
C ASN A 337 -12.63 -24.13 -1.88
N GLY A 338 -13.01 -22.87 -1.70
CA GLY A 338 -14.03 -22.47 -0.72
C GLY A 338 -13.60 -22.68 0.74
N GLU A 339 -12.30 -22.65 1.01
CA GLU A 339 -11.72 -22.78 2.35
C GLU A 339 -11.75 -21.44 3.10
N SER A 340 -11.73 -21.51 4.44
CA SER A 340 -11.71 -20.31 5.27
C SER A 340 -10.40 -19.54 5.14
N MET A 341 -10.51 -18.23 4.93
CA MET A 341 -9.39 -17.28 4.96
C MET A 341 -8.91 -16.96 6.39
N ALA A 342 -9.68 -17.32 7.42
CA ALA A 342 -9.40 -16.93 8.81
C ALA A 342 -7.99 -17.36 9.28
N TYR A 343 -7.44 -18.46 8.74
CA TYR A 343 -6.09 -18.91 9.06
C TYR A 343 -5.02 -17.85 8.73
N LEU A 344 -5.17 -17.14 7.61
CA LEU A 344 -4.27 -16.07 7.19
C LEU A 344 -4.36 -14.83 8.10
N PHE A 345 -5.39 -14.76 8.95
CA PHE A 345 -5.67 -13.65 9.87
C PHE A 345 -5.45 -13.97 11.35
N ARG A 346 -5.10 -15.21 11.71
CA ARG A 346 -5.07 -15.67 13.12
C ARG A 346 -4.12 -14.90 14.05
N ASN A 347 -3.05 -14.34 13.51
CA ASN A 347 -2.02 -13.64 14.28
C ASN A 347 -1.93 -12.14 13.92
N ILE A 348 -3.02 -11.56 13.42
CA ILE A 348 -3.11 -10.16 13.00
C ILE A 348 -4.01 -9.41 13.97
N THR A 349 -3.57 -8.24 14.41
CA THR A 349 -4.35 -7.38 15.31
C THR A 349 -5.32 -6.52 14.51
N VAL A 350 -6.33 -5.97 15.19
CA VAL A 350 -7.34 -5.07 14.58
C VAL A 350 -6.73 -3.77 14.08
N ASP A 351 -5.57 -3.38 14.62
CA ASP A 351 -4.91 -2.09 14.39
C ASP A 351 -3.69 -2.17 13.46
N ASP A 352 -3.37 -3.36 12.96
CA ASP A 352 -2.39 -3.53 11.85
C ASP A 352 -2.73 -2.67 10.62
#